data_AF-A0A930T6Q1-F1
#
_entry.id   AF-A0A930T6Q1-F1
#
_cell.length_a   1.000
_cell.length_b   1.000
_cell.length_c   1.000
_cell.angle_alpha   90.00
_cell.angle_beta   90.00
_cell.angle_gamma   90.00
#
_symmetry.space_group_name_H-M   'P 1'
#
loop_
_entity.id
_entity.type
_entity.pdbx_description
1 polymer ?
#
loop_
_entity_poly.entity_id
_entity_poly.type
_entity_poly.pdbx_seq_one_letter_code
_entity_poly.pdbx_strand_id
1 'polypeptide(L)'
;MKLPDCRSLLFQVGLLLLGVGIAPIWAQNISQLPPPNCTDPQTTRDMIECGERTYKQASKKLSLVYKQLQEKMNPNQKKRLAASHQTWLKYRDTFCAFETGMYEGGTLEPLTRINCYARMTNERTKDLNTWLQEVNRR
;
A
#
# COMPACT_ATOMS: atom_id res chain seq x y z
N MET A 1 14.65 -17.13 -26.40
CA MET A 1 14.23 -15.71 -26.33
C MET A 1 14.46 -15.21 -24.92
N LYS A 2 15.52 -14.42 -24.72
CA LYS A 2 15.81 -13.68 -23.47
C LYS A 2 15.88 -12.21 -23.87
N LEU A 3 15.02 -11.38 -23.29
CA LEU A 3 15.11 -9.92 -23.39
C LEU A 3 16.19 -9.44 -22.41
N PRO A 4 17.17 -8.64 -22.84
CA PRO A 4 18.04 -7.91 -21.93
C PRO A 4 17.50 -6.51 -21.60
N ASP A 5 17.88 -6.07 -20.40
CA ASP A 5 17.43 -4.90 -19.64
C ASP A 5 17.59 -3.52 -20.30
N CYS A 6 16.58 -2.68 -20.07
CA CYS A 6 16.46 -1.28 -20.49
C CYS A 6 17.28 -0.33 -19.60
N ARG A 7 18.62 -0.43 -19.61
CA ARG A 7 19.45 0.52 -18.83
C ARG A 7 20.71 1.05 -19.52
N SER A 8 21.01 0.62 -20.73
CA SER A 8 22.06 1.24 -21.53
C SER A 8 21.50 1.61 -22.88
N LEU A 9 21.41 2.92 -23.12
CA LEU A 9 21.82 3.60 -24.37
C LEU A 9 21.32 5.05 -24.29
N LEU A 10 22.10 5.86 -23.57
CA LEU A 10 22.08 7.31 -23.69
C LEU A 10 22.88 7.72 -24.95
N PHE A 11 22.42 8.81 -25.60
CA PHE A 11 23.13 9.66 -26.57
C PHE A 11 23.45 9.07 -27.97
N GLN A 12 22.80 9.56 -29.03
CA GLN A 12 23.23 10.73 -29.82
C GLN A 12 22.35 10.97 -31.08
N VAL A 13 21.81 12.19 -31.15
CA VAL A 13 21.72 13.16 -32.27
C VAL A 13 21.30 12.70 -33.68
N GLY A 14 20.27 13.36 -34.21
CA GLY A 14 20.02 13.48 -35.65
C GLY A 14 18.84 14.42 -35.95
N LEU A 15 19.12 15.72 -36.09
CA LEU A 15 18.19 16.75 -36.56
C LEU A 15 18.22 16.80 -38.10
N LEU A 16 17.10 16.60 -38.80
CA LEU A 16 16.88 17.06 -40.18
C LEU A 16 15.37 17.17 -40.50
N LEU A 17 14.99 18.32 -41.05
CA LEU A 17 13.65 18.89 -41.20
C LEU A 17 12.90 18.37 -42.44
N LEU A 18 11.70 17.80 -42.28
CA LEU A 18 10.56 17.95 -43.19
C LEU A 18 9.26 17.84 -42.36
N GLY A 19 8.40 18.86 -42.47
CA GLY A 19 7.29 19.12 -41.56
C GLY A 19 6.16 18.09 -41.58
N VAL A 20 6.29 17.05 -40.76
CA VAL A 20 5.16 16.29 -40.21
C VAL A 20 5.09 16.66 -38.74
N GLY A 21 4.04 17.40 -38.35
CA GLY A 21 3.75 17.71 -36.96
C GLY A 21 3.44 16.42 -36.20
N ILE A 22 4.47 15.72 -35.73
CA ILE A 22 4.37 14.74 -34.66
C ILE A 22 4.00 15.52 -33.40
N ALA A 23 2.70 15.75 -33.19
CA ALA A 23 2.21 16.10 -31.87
C ALA A 23 2.75 15.02 -30.91
N PRO A 24 3.47 15.39 -29.84
CA PRO A 24 4.00 14.41 -28.92
C PRO A 24 2.83 13.57 -28.41
N ILE A 25 2.88 12.25 -28.68
CA ILE A 25 1.90 11.24 -28.27
C ILE A 25 1.73 11.21 -26.73
N TRP A 26 2.54 11.97 -26.00
CA TRP A 26 2.57 12.11 -24.54
C TRP A 26 1.54 13.10 -23.97
N ALA A 27 0.82 13.86 -24.79
CA ALA A 27 -0.25 14.76 -24.32
C ALA A 27 -1.64 14.10 -24.38
N GLN A 28 -1.75 12.80 -24.11
CA GLN A 28 -3.05 12.17 -23.93
C GLN A 28 -3.57 12.56 -22.54
N ASN A 29 -4.57 13.44 -22.52
CA ASN A 29 -5.30 13.76 -21.32
C ASN A 29 -6.15 12.52 -20.97
N ILE A 30 -5.56 11.56 -20.26
CA ILE A 30 -6.29 10.39 -19.76
C ILE A 30 -7.29 10.96 -18.74
N SER A 31 -8.55 11.08 -19.15
CA SER A 31 -9.64 11.51 -18.28
C SER A 31 -9.70 10.55 -17.08
N GLN A 32 -9.17 10.98 -15.93
CA GLN A 32 -9.31 10.23 -14.69
C GLN A 32 -10.79 10.26 -14.28
N LEU A 33 -11.37 9.08 -14.05
CA LEU A 33 -12.72 8.99 -13.47
C LEU A 33 -12.75 9.71 -12.11
N PRO A 34 -13.86 10.35 -11.75
CA PRO A 34 -13.99 10.97 -10.44
C PRO A 34 -13.81 9.93 -9.32
N PRO A 35 -13.28 10.34 -8.15
CA PRO A 35 -13.18 9.46 -7.00
C PRO A 35 -14.56 8.91 -6.58
N PRO A 36 -14.66 7.65 -6.14
CA PRO A 36 -15.93 7.06 -5.73
C PRO A 36 -16.45 7.65 -4.42
N ASN A 37 -17.78 7.56 -4.26
CA ASN A 37 -18.45 7.78 -2.98
C ASN A 37 -18.26 6.57 -2.06
N CYS A 38 -17.39 6.70 -1.05
CA CYS A 38 -17.11 5.60 -0.13
C CYS A 38 -18.18 5.37 0.95
N THR A 39 -19.21 6.21 1.03
CA THR A 39 -20.38 5.96 1.88
C THR A 39 -21.35 4.99 1.20
N ASP A 40 -21.35 4.94 -0.14
CA ASP A 40 -22.25 4.11 -0.94
C ASP A 40 -21.57 3.68 -2.27
N PRO A 41 -20.54 2.81 -2.21
CA PRO A 41 -19.80 2.39 -3.40
C PRO A 41 -20.65 1.47 -4.29
N GLN A 42 -20.83 1.85 -5.56
CA GLN A 42 -21.77 1.17 -6.46
C GLN A 42 -21.14 0.01 -7.25
N THR A 43 -19.83 0.06 -7.48
CA THR A 43 -19.13 -0.98 -8.26
C THR A 43 -18.04 -1.65 -7.44
N THR A 44 -17.64 -2.87 -7.82
CA THR A 44 -16.49 -3.55 -7.19
C THR A 44 -15.21 -2.71 -7.26
N ARG A 45 -15.03 -1.96 -8.35
CA ARG A 45 -13.92 -1.00 -8.50
C ARG A 45 -13.97 0.07 -7.42
N ASP A 46 -15.13 0.68 -7.20
CA ASP A 46 -15.34 1.71 -6.18
C ASP A 46 -15.11 1.13 -4.78
N MET A 47 -15.60 -0.08 -4.53
CA MET A 47 -15.38 -0.79 -3.26
C MET A 47 -13.90 -1.03 -2.99
N ILE A 48 -13.13 -1.47 -3.99
CA ILE A 48 -11.68 -1.69 -3.86
C ILE A 48 -10.98 -0.37 -3.54
N GLU A 49 -11.25 0.69 -4.30
CA GLU A 49 -10.63 2.00 -4.08
C GLU A 49 -10.95 2.57 -2.68
N CYS A 50 -12.19 2.40 -2.22
CA CYS A 50 -12.58 2.77 -0.86
C CYS A 50 -11.91 1.89 0.21
N GLY A 51 -11.72 0.60 -0.07
CA GLY A 51 -10.92 -0.31 0.75
C GLY A 51 -9.47 0.14 0.86
N GLU A 52 -8.85 0.57 -0.24
CA GLU A 52 -7.49 1.10 -0.25
C GLU A 52 -7.36 2.37 0.59
N ARG A 53 -8.33 3.28 0.51
CA ARG A 53 -8.36 4.47 1.37
C ARG A 53 -8.43 4.09 2.85
N THR A 54 -9.26 3.10 3.17
CA THR A 54 -9.41 2.58 4.54
C THR A 54 -8.10 1.96 5.04
N TYR A 55 -7.46 1.12 4.22
CA TYR A 55 -6.16 0.54 4.55
C TYR A 55 -5.07 1.61 4.70
N LYS A 56 -5.04 2.63 3.84
CA LYS A 56 -4.10 3.76 3.92
C LYS A 56 -4.28 4.53 5.23
N GLN A 57 -5.51 4.77 5.65
CA GLN A 57 -5.79 5.41 6.95
C GLN A 57 -5.33 4.53 8.12
N ALA A 58 -5.63 3.23 8.09
CA ALA A 58 -5.17 2.28 9.11
C ALA A 58 -3.64 2.24 9.19
N SER A 59 -2.96 2.21 8.05
CA SER A 59 -1.49 2.19 7.94
C SER A 59 -0.86 3.46 8.50
N LYS A 60 -1.47 4.62 8.26
CA LYS A 60 -1.04 5.90 8.85
C LYS A 60 -1.14 5.88 10.37
N LYS A 61 -2.26 5.38 10.92
CA LYS A 61 -2.45 5.24 12.37
C LYS A 61 -1.41 4.30 12.98
N LEU A 62 -1.20 3.13 12.36
CA LEU A 62 -0.19 2.16 12.80
C LEU A 62 1.21 2.78 12.82
N SER A 63 1.58 3.50 11.76
CA SER A 63 2.88 4.15 11.62
C SER A 63 3.10 5.21 12.70
N LEU A 64 2.06 5.97 13.04
CA LEU A 64 2.12 6.99 14.10
C LEU A 64 2.40 6.34 15.46
N VAL A 65 1.61 5.34 15.86
CA VAL A 65 1.75 4.66 17.15
C VAL A 65 3.11 3.95 17.25
N TYR A 66 3.53 3.31 16.16
CA TYR A 66 4.83 2.66 16.09
C TYR A 66 5.99 3.65 16.34
N LYS A 67 5.94 4.84 15.73
CA LYS A 67 6.94 5.90 15.96
C LYS A 67 6.94 6.40 17.40
N GLN A 68 5.75 6.64 17.97
CA GLN A 68 5.61 7.07 19.37
C GLN A 68 6.20 6.07 20.36
N LEU A 69 6.01 4.77 20.11
CA LEU A 69 6.66 3.72 20.90
C LEU A 69 8.18 3.76 20.75
N GLN A 70 8.68 3.88 19.51
CA GLN A 70 10.12 3.95 19.28
C GLN A 70 10.75 5.14 20.04
N GLU A 71 10.14 6.31 20.04
CA GLU A 71 10.67 7.49 20.74
C GLU A 71 10.87 7.27 22.24
N LYS A 72 10.07 6.40 22.86
CA LYS A 72 10.10 6.09 24.30
C LYS A 72 10.98 4.88 24.66
N MET A 73 11.59 4.23 23.68
CA MET A 73 12.31 2.96 23.85
C MET A 73 13.83 3.13 23.76
N ASN A 74 14.56 2.36 24.58
CA ASN A 74 16.00 2.22 24.44
C ASN A 74 16.36 1.39 23.17
N PRO A 75 17.63 1.39 22.72
CA PRO A 75 18.03 0.71 21.47
C PRO A 75 17.66 -0.77 21.41
N ASN A 76 17.76 -1.51 22.51
CA ASN A 76 17.43 -2.94 22.54
C ASN A 76 15.92 -3.18 22.44
N GLN A 77 15.10 -2.33 23.08
CA GLN A 77 13.65 -2.36 22.95
C GLN A 77 13.20 -2.00 21.52
N LYS A 78 13.80 -0.97 20.91
CA LYS A 78 13.54 -0.59 19.50
C LYS A 78 13.79 -1.76 18.55
N LYS A 79 14.91 -2.48 18.71
CA LYS A 79 15.24 -3.68 17.91
C LYS A 79 14.18 -4.77 18.05
N ARG A 80 13.72 -5.06 19.28
CA ARG A 80 12.66 -6.05 19.52
C ARG A 80 11.31 -5.64 18.92
N LEU A 81 10.94 -4.36 19.05
CA LEU A 81 9.73 -3.83 18.44
C LEU A 81 9.77 -3.95 16.91
N ALA A 82 10.91 -3.60 16.29
CA ALA A 82 11.11 -3.73 14.84
C ALA A 82 11.01 -5.18 14.36
N ALA A 83 11.68 -6.11 15.05
CA ALA A 83 11.60 -7.54 14.73
C ALA A 83 10.16 -8.06 14.84
N SER A 84 9.45 -7.73 15.93
CA SER A 84 8.04 -8.10 16.10
C SER A 84 7.16 -7.54 14.99
N HIS A 85 7.38 -6.28 14.57
CA HIS A 85 6.62 -5.66 13.50
C HIS A 85 6.90 -6.28 12.13
N GLN A 86 8.15 -6.62 11.82
CA GLN A 86 8.52 -7.33 10.59
C GLN A 86 7.88 -8.73 10.52
N THR A 87 7.92 -9.49 11.61
CA THR A 87 7.25 -10.80 11.68
C THR A 87 5.74 -10.66 11.54
N TRP A 88 5.14 -9.63 12.16
CA TRP A 88 3.72 -9.34 12.00
C TRP A 88 3.34 -9.00 10.56
N LEU A 89 4.15 -8.22 9.83
CA LEU A 89 3.90 -7.93 8.41
C LEU A 89 3.85 -9.22 7.58
N LYS A 90 4.82 -10.13 7.79
CA LYS A 90 4.80 -11.44 7.13
C LYS A 90 3.55 -12.23 7.47
N TYR A 91 3.18 -12.29 8.75
CA TYR A 91 1.95 -12.96 9.20
C TYR A 91 0.71 -12.36 8.53
N ARG A 92 0.55 -11.04 8.54
CA ARG A 92 -0.56 -10.34 7.86
C ARG A 92 -0.65 -10.76 6.40
N ASP A 93 0.46 -10.70 5.67
CA ASP A 93 0.48 -10.97 4.24
C ASP A 93 0.11 -12.43 3.95
N THR A 94 0.67 -13.39 4.71
CA THR A 94 0.34 -14.82 4.55
C THR A 94 -1.08 -15.16 4.98
N PHE A 95 -1.56 -14.54 6.06
CA PHE A 95 -2.90 -14.76 6.58
C PHE A 95 -3.95 -14.19 5.64
N CYS A 96 -3.76 -12.97 5.15
CA CYS A 96 -4.67 -12.36 4.20
C CYS A 96 -4.66 -13.08 2.84
N ALA A 97 -3.54 -13.69 2.43
CA ALA A 97 -3.54 -14.56 1.25
C ALA A 97 -4.41 -15.82 1.44
N PHE A 98 -4.32 -16.46 2.61
CA PHE A 98 -5.19 -17.57 2.99
C PHE A 98 -6.67 -17.16 3.02
N GLU A 99 -7.00 -16.05 3.71
CA GLU A 99 -8.37 -15.54 3.83
C GLU A 99 -9.02 -15.24 2.48
N THR A 100 -8.24 -14.79 1.51
CA THR A 100 -8.73 -14.46 0.17
C THR A 100 -8.88 -15.66 -0.76
N GLY A 101 -8.36 -16.83 -0.38
CA GLY A 101 -8.27 -18.00 -1.27
C GLY A 101 -9.61 -18.50 -1.80
N MET A 102 -10.71 -18.29 -1.06
CA MET A 102 -12.06 -18.67 -1.53
C MET A 102 -12.55 -17.83 -2.73
N TYR A 103 -11.88 -16.71 -3.04
CA TYR A 103 -12.22 -15.81 -4.13
C TYR A 103 -11.17 -15.79 -5.24
N GLU A 104 -10.17 -16.68 -5.19
CA GLU A 104 -8.99 -16.65 -6.07
C GLU A 104 -9.36 -16.54 -7.56
N GLY A 105 -8.77 -15.57 -8.25
CA GLY A 105 -9.03 -15.29 -9.67
C GLY A 105 -10.35 -14.56 -9.96
N GLY A 106 -11.18 -14.33 -8.93
CA GLY A 106 -12.44 -13.60 -9.03
C GLY A 106 -12.31 -12.10 -8.73
N THR A 107 -13.34 -11.33 -9.07
CA THR A 107 -13.38 -9.87 -8.83
C THR A 107 -13.43 -9.49 -7.35
N LEU A 108 -13.85 -10.42 -6.48
CA LEU A 108 -13.90 -10.23 -5.02
C LEU A 108 -12.57 -10.47 -4.32
N GLU A 109 -11.59 -11.14 -4.95
CA GLU A 109 -10.28 -11.38 -4.35
C GLU A 109 -9.58 -10.09 -3.91
N PRO A 110 -9.35 -9.08 -4.79
CA PRO A 110 -8.67 -7.85 -4.39
C PRO A 110 -9.43 -7.07 -3.31
N LEU A 111 -10.78 -7.06 -3.37
CA LEU A 111 -11.62 -6.41 -2.36
C LEU A 111 -11.46 -7.09 -0.99
N THR A 112 -11.51 -8.40 -0.96
CA THR A 112 -11.34 -9.18 0.28
C THR A 112 -9.93 -8.97 0.85
N ARG A 113 -8.92 -8.95 -0.03
CA ARG A 113 -7.51 -8.76 0.37
C ARG A 113 -7.27 -7.42 1.03
N ILE A 114 -7.76 -6.34 0.40
CA ILE A 114 -7.54 -4.99 0.93
C ILE A 114 -8.30 -4.77 2.25
N ASN A 115 -9.49 -5.37 2.38
CA ASN A 115 -10.26 -5.35 3.63
C ASN A 115 -9.54 -6.13 4.74
N CYS A 116 -8.97 -7.29 4.45
CA CYS A 116 -8.12 -8.02 5.41
C CYS A 116 -6.93 -7.17 5.86
N TYR A 117 -6.23 -6.53 4.92
CA TYR A 117 -5.08 -5.67 5.24
C TYR A 117 -5.48 -4.52 6.17
N ALA A 118 -6.62 -3.86 5.91
CA ALA A 118 -7.15 -2.81 6.77
C ALA A 118 -7.48 -3.33 8.18
N ARG A 119 -8.20 -4.47 8.28
CA ARG A 119 -8.59 -5.07 9.56
C ARG A 119 -7.36 -5.43 10.41
N MET A 120 -6.45 -6.22 9.85
CA MET A 120 -5.22 -6.66 10.52
C MET A 120 -4.35 -5.48 10.98
N THR A 121 -4.30 -4.41 10.18
CA THR A 121 -3.55 -3.19 10.51
C THR A 121 -4.17 -2.43 11.68
N ASN A 122 -5.51 -2.38 11.75
CA ASN A 122 -6.22 -1.80 12.88
C ASN A 122 -6.03 -2.64 14.16
N GLU A 123 -6.08 -3.97 14.07
CA GLU A 123 -5.79 -4.86 15.20
C GLU A 123 -4.38 -4.63 15.75
N ARG A 124 -3.37 -4.60 14.88
CA ARG A 124 -2.00 -4.28 15.29
C ARG A 124 -1.87 -2.91 15.92
N THR A 125 -2.61 -1.92 15.43
CA THR A 125 -2.63 -0.58 16.01
C THR A 125 -3.18 -0.61 17.43
N LYS A 126 -4.21 -1.42 17.72
CA LYS A 126 -4.75 -1.61 19.09
C LYS A 126 -3.71 -2.26 20.01
N ASP A 127 -3.01 -3.29 19.54
CA ASP A 127 -1.93 -3.93 20.31
C ASP A 127 -0.85 -2.91 20.69
N LEU A 128 -0.35 -2.16 19.71
CA LEU A 128 0.71 -1.17 19.95
C LEU A 128 0.23 -0.01 20.82
N ASN A 129 -1.03 0.41 20.73
CA ASN A 129 -1.60 1.42 21.61
C ASN A 129 -1.65 0.95 23.07
N THR A 130 -1.98 -0.32 23.29
CA THR A 130 -1.95 -0.91 24.64
C THR A 130 -0.53 -0.80 25.22
N TRP A 131 0.49 -1.18 24.44
CA TRP A 131 1.89 -1.02 24.85
C TRP A 131 2.29 0.44 25.04
N LEU A 132 1.79 1.37 24.22
CA LEU A 132 2.11 2.79 24.36
C LEU A 132 1.57 3.35 25.68
N GLN A 133 0.35 2.93 26.08
CA GLN A 133 -0.23 3.27 27.37
C GLN A 133 0.56 2.68 28.54
N GLU A 134 1.02 1.42 28.43
CA GLU A 134 1.88 0.79 29.45
C GLU A 134 3.21 1.54 29.61
N VAL A 135 3.84 1.94 28.51
CA VAL A 135 5.09 2.71 28.54
C VAL A 135 4.89 4.10 29.12
N ASN A 136 3.75 4.75 28.86
CA ASN A 136 3.42 6.06 29.41
C ASN A 136 3.09 6.05 30.91
N ARG A 137 2.78 4.88 31.49
CA ARG A 137 2.47 4.73 32.92
C ARG A 137 3.71 4.51 33.80
N ARG A 138 4.87 4.30 33.21
CA ARG A 138 6.16 4.14 33.90
C ARG A 138 6.83 5.49 34.08
#